data_AF-A0A353EGB1-F1
#
_entry.id   AF-A0A353EGB1-F1
#
_cell.length_a   1.000
_cell.length_b   1.000
_cell.length_c   1.000
_cell.angle_alpha   90.00
_cell.angle_beta   90.00
_cell.angle_gamma   90.00
#
_symmetry.space_group_name_H-M   'P 1'
#
loop_
_entity.id
_entity.type
_entity.pdbx_description
1 polymer ?
#
loop_
_entity_poly.entity_id
_entity_poly.type
_entity_poly.pdbx_seq_one_letter_code
_entity_poly.pdbx_strand_id
1 'polypeptide(L)'
;MNWSASPVNVNDVKDMQYSSESAGSYISNNPDINGDGVSLEEFTEYAKSEYNLDENTAELIFTRENMTENGKYDIGTLDEDQFVDVDDNLRAFKDTAEKYDLKGMDEDVAILLLGDKDGQTSPEEVEKLIDENYIEVDDGQMKFTAKGNDFFEWLDVSNSDTINSKDISEHLDDYSNDPSISLERRISLGSNSNLQF
;
A
#
# COMPACT_ATOMS: atom_id res chain seq x y z
N MET A 1 29.24 13.39 21.58
CA MET A 1 28.22 13.06 20.56
C MET A 1 26.96 12.71 21.34
N ASN A 2 25.97 13.60 21.34
CA ASN A 2 24.67 13.32 21.95
C ASN A 2 23.81 12.67 20.87
N TRP A 3 23.55 11.38 21.00
CA TRP A 3 22.49 10.71 20.24
C TRP A 3 21.17 11.21 20.83
N SER A 4 20.47 12.10 20.13
CA SER A 4 19.04 12.31 20.39
C SER A 4 18.33 11.25 19.56
N ALA A 5 17.80 10.22 20.23
CA ALA A 5 16.79 9.37 19.61
C ALA A 5 15.59 10.26 19.29
N SER A 6 15.09 10.21 18.04
CA SER A 6 13.78 10.79 17.72
C SER A 6 12.75 10.21 18.69
N PRO A 7 11.86 11.03 19.27
CA PRO A 7 10.84 10.51 20.17
C PRO A 7 9.94 9.56 19.39
N VAL A 8 9.95 8.29 19.77
CA VAL A 8 9.00 7.30 19.26
C VAL A 8 7.62 7.78 19.67
N ASN A 9 6.72 7.99 18.71
CA ASN A 9 5.38 8.44 18.98
C ASN A 9 4.66 7.36 19.80
N VAL A 10 4.01 7.78 20.89
CA VAL A 10 3.39 6.87 21.86
C VAL A 10 2.19 6.13 21.25
N ASN A 11 1.63 6.67 20.17
CA ASN A 11 0.62 5.98 19.37
C ASN A 11 1.26 4.83 18.59
N ASP A 12 2.36 5.08 17.86
CA ASP A 12 3.10 4.03 17.13
C ASP A 12 3.51 2.86 18.03
N VAL A 13 3.94 3.14 19.27
CA VAL A 13 4.30 2.08 20.25
C VAL A 13 3.08 1.27 20.70
N LYS A 14 1.93 1.91 20.90
CA LYS A 14 0.70 1.22 21.29
C LYS A 14 0.11 0.41 20.14
N ASP A 15 0.16 0.96 18.93
CA ASP A 15 -0.35 0.31 17.74
C ASP A 15 0.54 -0.88 17.36
N MET A 16 1.87 -0.80 17.54
CA MET A 16 2.79 -1.94 17.41
C MET A 16 2.54 -3.03 18.46
N GLN A 17 2.26 -2.63 19.71
CA GLN A 17 2.01 -3.58 20.79
C GLN A 17 0.67 -4.32 20.59
N TYR A 18 -0.36 -3.61 20.10
CA TYR A 18 -1.64 -4.20 19.70
C TYR A 18 -1.51 -5.13 18.48
N SER A 19 -0.69 -4.78 17.48
CA SER A 19 -0.46 -5.61 16.27
C SER A 19 0.19 -6.96 16.62
N SER A 20 1.23 -6.97 17.47
CA SER A 20 1.83 -8.23 17.95
C SER A 20 0.85 -9.09 18.76
N GLU A 21 -0.13 -8.47 19.40
CA GLU A 21 -1.16 -9.16 20.19
C GLU A 21 -2.34 -9.64 19.33
N SER A 22 -2.77 -8.91 18.28
CA SER A 22 -3.86 -9.33 17.37
C SER A 22 -3.41 -10.46 16.46
N ALA A 23 -2.32 -10.27 15.71
CA ALA A 23 -1.76 -11.29 14.83
C ALA A 23 -1.35 -12.54 15.65
N GLY A 24 -0.60 -12.33 16.73
CA GLY A 24 -0.18 -13.43 17.63
C GLY A 24 -1.35 -14.16 18.29
N SER A 25 -2.44 -13.46 18.64
CA SER A 25 -3.66 -14.09 19.17
C SER A 25 -4.40 -14.87 18.09
N TYR A 26 -4.53 -14.33 16.87
CA TYR A 26 -5.18 -15.03 15.76
C TYR A 26 -4.42 -16.30 15.39
N ILE A 27 -3.08 -16.21 15.26
CA ILE A 27 -2.18 -17.35 15.02
C ILE A 27 -2.28 -18.38 16.15
N SER A 28 -2.26 -17.94 17.42
CA SER A 28 -2.36 -18.84 18.57
C SER A 28 -3.72 -19.55 18.66
N ASN A 29 -4.80 -18.94 18.17
CA ASN A 29 -6.14 -19.50 18.20
C ASN A 29 -6.47 -20.36 16.96
N ASN A 30 -5.68 -20.24 15.90
CA ASN A 30 -5.79 -21.02 14.66
C ASN A 30 -4.50 -21.82 14.44
N PRO A 31 -4.29 -22.92 15.19
CA PRO A 31 -3.02 -23.66 15.20
C PRO A 31 -2.67 -24.30 13.85
N ASP A 32 -3.63 -24.45 12.94
CA ASP A 32 -3.42 -24.95 11.58
C ASP A 32 -2.53 -24.00 10.74
N ILE A 33 -2.43 -22.71 11.12
CA ILE A 33 -1.46 -21.74 10.57
C ILE A 33 -0.02 -22.21 10.76
N ASN A 34 0.27 -23.01 11.79
CA ASN A 34 1.60 -23.57 12.03
C ASN A 34 1.95 -24.77 11.13
N GLY A 35 1.08 -25.16 10.19
CA GLY A 35 1.25 -26.35 9.34
C GLY A 35 0.84 -26.17 7.88
N ASP A 36 -0.27 -25.47 7.62
CA ASP A 36 -0.86 -25.31 6.29
C ASP A 36 -1.00 -23.83 5.84
N GLY A 37 -0.66 -22.86 6.70
CA GLY A 37 -0.73 -21.41 6.43
C GLY A 37 -2.15 -20.82 6.43
N VAL A 38 -2.28 -19.51 6.21
CA VAL A 38 -3.56 -18.78 6.12
C VAL A 38 -3.98 -18.66 4.66
N SER A 39 -5.16 -19.17 4.32
CA SER A 39 -5.74 -19.01 2.97
C SER A 39 -6.29 -17.61 2.74
N LEU A 40 -6.52 -17.25 1.47
CA LEU A 40 -7.14 -15.98 1.11
C LEU A 40 -8.53 -15.79 1.73
N GLU A 41 -9.34 -16.86 1.78
CA GLU A 41 -10.67 -16.82 2.40
C GLU A 41 -10.58 -16.49 3.90
N GLU A 42 -9.70 -17.17 4.63
CA GLU A 42 -9.46 -16.93 6.05
C GLU A 42 -8.90 -15.52 6.30
N PHE A 43 -8.00 -15.05 5.44
CA PHE A 43 -7.45 -13.70 5.54
C PHE A 43 -8.52 -12.63 5.30
N THR A 44 -9.39 -12.81 4.30
CA THR A 44 -10.48 -11.88 4.02
C THR A 44 -11.48 -11.81 5.18
N GLU A 45 -11.82 -12.95 5.81
CA GLU A 45 -12.67 -12.96 7.00
C GLU A 45 -12.02 -12.23 8.18
N TYR A 46 -10.72 -12.44 8.38
CA TYR A 46 -9.93 -11.73 9.38
C TYR A 46 -9.91 -10.21 9.13
N ALA A 47 -9.55 -9.78 7.92
CA ALA A 47 -9.53 -8.38 7.50
C ALA A 47 -10.90 -7.70 7.70
N LYS A 48 -11.99 -8.41 7.39
CA LYS A 48 -13.34 -7.88 7.60
C LYS A 48 -13.70 -7.76 9.08
N SER A 49 -13.33 -8.74 9.91
CA SER A 49 -13.71 -8.77 11.31
C SER A 49 -12.91 -7.78 12.17
N GLU A 50 -11.61 -7.69 11.96
CA GLU A 50 -10.71 -6.85 12.78
C GLU A 50 -10.61 -5.41 12.26
N TYR A 51 -10.63 -5.22 10.94
CA TYR A 51 -10.40 -3.91 10.31
C TYR A 51 -11.60 -3.37 9.54
N ASN A 52 -12.69 -4.15 9.40
CA ASN A 52 -13.88 -3.79 8.62
C ASN A 52 -13.60 -3.49 7.12
N LEU A 53 -12.47 -3.93 6.60
CA LEU A 53 -12.08 -3.77 5.19
C LEU A 53 -12.91 -4.70 4.29
N ASP A 54 -13.09 -4.31 3.02
CA ASP A 54 -13.80 -5.13 2.04
C ASP A 54 -12.91 -6.26 1.47
N GLU A 55 -13.56 -7.23 0.83
CA GLU A 55 -12.90 -8.41 0.24
C GLU A 55 -11.86 -8.04 -0.81
N ASN A 56 -12.12 -7.02 -1.64
CA ASN A 56 -11.21 -6.64 -2.70
C ASN A 56 -9.92 -6.03 -2.12
N THR A 57 -10.05 -5.15 -1.12
CA THR A 57 -8.89 -4.60 -0.40
C THR A 57 -8.09 -5.68 0.31
N ALA A 58 -8.76 -6.66 0.94
CA ALA A 58 -8.10 -7.79 1.59
C ALA A 58 -7.37 -8.69 0.58
N GLU A 59 -7.98 -9.00 -0.56
CA GLU A 59 -7.35 -9.78 -1.64
C GLU A 59 -6.05 -9.14 -2.13
N LEU A 60 -6.05 -7.82 -2.30
CA LEU A 60 -4.87 -7.09 -2.76
C LEU A 60 -3.73 -7.13 -1.73
N ILE A 61 -4.04 -6.95 -0.45
CA ILE A 61 -3.04 -7.04 0.63
C ILE A 61 -2.50 -8.47 0.76
N PHE A 62 -3.37 -9.48 0.68
CA PHE A 62 -2.99 -10.89 0.72
C PHE A 62 -2.03 -11.26 -0.42
N THR A 63 -2.34 -10.79 -1.62
CA THR A 63 -1.61 -11.15 -2.83
C THR A 63 -0.23 -10.49 -2.91
N ARG A 64 0.05 -9.44 -2.12
CA ARG A 64 1.38 -8.81 -1.98
C ARG A 64 2.43 -9.78 -1.46
N GLU A 65 2.18 -10.38 -0.30
CA GLU A 65 3.14 -11.32 0.32
C GLU A 65 3.15 -12.67 -0.40
N ASN A 66 2.16 -12.92 -1.25
CA ASN A 66 2.11 -14.07 -2.16
C ASN A 66 2.59 -13.74 -3.59
N MET A 67 3.24 -12.59 -3.80
CA MET A 67 3.87 -12.28 -5.08
C MET A 67 5.09 -13.18 -5.27
N THR A 68 4.99 -14.13 -6.20
CA THR A 68 6.19 -14.80 -6.69
C THR A 68 7.05 -13.82 -7.49
N GLU A 69 8.37 -14.02 -7.47
CA GLU A 69 9.41 -13.26 -8.23
C GLU A 69 9.11 -13.08 -9.73
N ASN A 70 8.09 -13.76 -10.26
CA ASN A 70 7.65 -13.72 -11.66
C ASN A 70 6.35 -12.92 -11.89
N GLY A 71 5.91 -12.10 -10.93
CA GLY A 71 4.75 -11.20 -11.11
C GLY A 71 3.42 -11.92 -11.29
N LYS A 72 3.28 -13.14 -10.74
CA LYS A 72 2.01 -13.85 -10.67
C LYS A 72 1.59 -13.96 -9.21
N TYR A 73 0.34 -13.58 -8.96
CA TYR A 73 -0.36 -13.85 -7.73
C TYR A 73 -0.36 -15.35 -7.48
N ASP A 74 0.40 -15.79 -6.48
CA ASP A 74 0.25 -17.13 -5.98
C ASP A 74 -1.00 -17.12 -5.08
N ILE A 75 -1.90 -18.06 -5.34
CA ILE A 75 -3.14 -18.29 -4.57
C ILE A 75 -2.86 -19.31 -3.47
N GLY A 76 -1.64 -19.29 -2.94
CA GLY A 76 -1.18 -20.15 -1.88
C GLY A 76 -1.71 -19.71 -0.51
N THR A 77 -0.91 -19.92 0.52
CA THR A 77 -1.24 -19.59 1.90
C THR A 77 -0.13 -18.74 2.49
N LEU A 78 -0.47 -17.82 3.39
CA LEU A 78 0.52 -17.03 4.13
C LEU A 78 1.06 -17.85 5.29
N ASP A 79 2.38 -17.92 5.43
CA ASP A 79 3.01 -18.39 6.66
C ASP A 79 2.89 -17.35 7.80
N GLU A 80 3.44 -17.67 8.97
CA GLU A 80 3.36 -16.80 10.16
C GLU A 80 3.98 -15.42 9.92
N ASP A 81 5.16 -15.39 9.29
CA ASP A 81 5.88 -14.14 9.04
C ASP A 81 5.13 -13.31 7.99
N GLN A 82 4.69 -13.94 6.90
CA GLN A 82 3.87 -13.29 5.87
C GLN A 82 2.54 -12.77 6.44
N PHE A 83 1.92 -13.49 7.39
CA PHE A 83 0.68 -13.06 8.02
C PHE A 83 0.88 -11.79 8.87
N VAL A 84 1.99 -11.68 9.58
CA VAL A 84 2.31 -10.45 10.33
C VAL A 84 2.50 -9.27 9.38
N ASP A 85 3.20 -9.48 8.26
CA ASP A 85 3.45 -8.43 7.27
C ASP A 85 2.13 -7.91 6.65
N VAL A 86 1.21 -8.81 6.28
CA VAL A 86 -0.11 -8.39 5.77
C VAL A 86 -1.02 -7.79 6.84
N ASP A 87 -0.90 -8.17 8.12
CA ASP A 87 -1.66 -7.56 9.22
C ASP A 87 -1.25 -6.10 9.45
N ASP A 88 0.07 -5.83 9.42
CA ASP A 88 0.57 -4.46 9.51
C ASP A 88 0.10 -3.63 8.29
N ASN A 89 0.03 -4.22 7.09
CA ASN A 89 -0.54 -3.60 5.90
C ASN A 89 -2.03 -3.27 6.08
N LEU A 90 -2.85 -4.19 6.61
CA LEU A 90 -4.28 -3.96 6.90
C LEU A 90 -4.47 -2.78 7.84
N ARG A 91 -3.63 -2.68 8.87
CA ARG A 91 -3.69 -1.59 9.86
C ARG A 91 -3.36 -0.24 9.23
N ALA A 92 -2.27 -0.15 8.46
CA ALA A 92 -1.92 1.07 7.75
C ALA A 92 -3.03 1.48 6.77
N PHE A 93 -3.64 0.48 6.11
CA PHE A 93 -4.73 0.73 5.17
C PHE A 93 -6.03 1.15 5.85
N LYS A 94 -6.33 0.65 7.07
CA LYS A 94 -7.53 1.03 7.82
C LYS A 94 -7.62 2.54 8.04
N ASP A 95 -6.53 3.18 8.47
CA ASP A 95 -6.52 4.63 8.71
C ASP A 95 -6.82 5.42 7.43
N THR A 96 -6.27 4.95 6.31
CA THR A 96 -6.52 5.50 4.98
C THR A 96 -7.98 5.26 4.55
N ALA A 97 -8.50 4.05 4.75
CA ALA A 97 -9.85 3.65 4.40
C ALA A 97 -10.91 4.46 5.16
N GLU A 98 -10.71 4.66 6.47
CA GLU A 98 -11.61 5.48 7.29
C GLU A 98 -11.58 6.96 6.87
N LYS A 99 -10.40 7.50 6.54
CA LYS A 99 -10.25 8.91 6.15
C LYS A 99 -10.96 9.25 4.84
N TYR A 100 -10.92 8.34 3.86
CA TYR A 100 -11.47 8.57 2.53
C TYR A 100 -12.77 7.81 2.24
N ASP A 101 -13.37 7.15 3.25
CA ASP A 101 -14.55 6.28 3.10
C ASP A 101 -14.36 5.24 1.98
N LEU A 102 -13.19 4.59 1.98
CA LEU A 102 -12.82 3.66 0.93
C LEU A 102 -13.66 2.39 0.99
N LYS A 103 -14.10 1.98 -0.18
CA LYS A 103 -14.85 0.74 -0.44
C LYS A 103 -14.06 -0.24 -1.32
N GLY A 104 -12.91 0.22 -1.84
CA GLY A 104 -12.04 -0.55 -2.71
C GLY A 104 -11.04 0.33 -3.47
N MET A 105 -10.16 -0.31 -4.23
CA MET A 105 -9.23 0.32 -5.14
C MET A 105 -9.01 -0.52 -6.39
N ASP A 106 -8.55 0.11 -7.48
CA ASP A 106 -8.15 -0.60 -8.69
C ASP A 106 -6.83 -1.35 -8.45
N GLU A 107 -6.64 -2.47 -9.14
CA GLU A 107 -5.48 -3.36 -8.98
C GLU A 107 -4.14 -2.62 -9.09
N ASP A 108 -3.99 -1.77 -10.10
CA ASP A 108 -2.75 -1.00 -10.31
C ASP A 108 -2.47 0.00 -9.17
N VAL A 109 -3.51 0.59 -8.59
CA VAL A 109 -3.37 1.46 -7.40
C VAL A 109 -2.89 0.63 -6.22
N ALA A 110 -3.44 -0.56 -6.05
CA ALA A 110 -3.02 -1.47 -5.00
C ALA A 110 -1.56 -1.87 -5.18
N ILE A 111 -1.14 -2.23 -6.40
CA ILE A 111 0.26 -2.55 -6.70
C ILE A 111 1.17 -1.39 -6.33
N LEU A 112 0.76 -0.14 -6.55
CA LEU A 112 1.54 1.01 -6.12
C LEU A 112 1.60 1.16 -4.60
N LEU A 113 0.46 1.20 -3.91
CA LEU A 113 0.39 1.42 -2.46
C LEU A 113 0.96 0.24 -1.65
N LEU A 114 0.92 -0.94 -2.25
CA LEU A 114 1.56 -2.18 -1.80
C LEU A 114 2.82 -2.46 -2.59
N GLY A 115 3.42 -1.43 -3.19
CA GLY A 115 4.68 -1.51 -3.90
C GLY A 115 5.81 -0.87 -3.12
N ASP A 116 5.50 -0.17 -2.02
CA ASP A 116 6.50 0.53 -1.20
C ASP A 116 7.59 -0.41 -0.68
N LYS A 117 8.79 0.11 -0.45
CA LYS A 117 10.00 -0.64 -0.07
C LYS A 117 9.80 -1.53 1.15
N ASP A 118 9.06 -1.03 2.13
CA ASP A 118 8.89 -1.66 3.43
C ASP A 118 7.64 -2.54 3.52
N GLY A 119 6.76 -2.56 2.52
CA GLY A 119 5.46 -3.19 2.69
C GLY A 119 4.27 -2.24 2.55
N GLN A 120 4.48 -0.95 2.78
CA GLN A 120 3.41 -0.10 3.27
C GLN A 120 3.59 1.33 2.79
N THR A 121 2.61 1.85 2.07
CA THR A 121 2.50 3.30 1.91
C THR A 121 1.86 3.92 3.13
N SER A 122 2.53 4.89 3.74
CA SER A 122 1.99 5.61 4.88
C SER A 122 0.72 6.40 4.49
N PRO A 123 -0.23 6.63 5.42
CA PRO A 123 -1.41 7.46 5.13
C PRO A 123 -1.06 8.88 4.63
N GLU A 124 0.08 9.42 5.05
CA GLU A 124 0.61 10.71 4.61
C GLU A 124 1.04 10.69 3.13
N GLU A 125 1.65 9.59 2.68
CA GLU A 125 2.02 9.41 1.28
C GLU A 125 0.81 9.13 0.39
N VAL A 126 -0.20 8.39 0.88
CA VAL A 126 -1.48 8.25 0.17
C VAL A 126 -2.15 9.61 -0.02
N GLU A 127 -2.18 10.44 1.03
CA GLU A 127 -2.70 11.81 0.94
C GLU A 127 -1.92 12.65 -0.08
N LYS A 128 -0.58 12.56 -0.09
CA LYS A 128 0.25 13.23 -1.10
C LYS A 128 -0.11 12.77 -2.51
N LEU A 129 -0.30 11.47 -2.75
CA LEU A 129 -0.68 10.94 -4.07
C LEU A 129 -2.06 11.46 -4.52
N ILE A 130 -3.00 11.63 -3.59
CA ILE A 130 -4.31 12.22 -3.87
C ILE A 130 -4.19 13.72 -4.15
N ASP A 131 -3.52 14.47 -3.28
CA ASP A 131 -3.35 15.93 -3.36
C ASP A 131 -2.59 16.35 -4.63
N GLU A 132 -1.58 15.55 -5.01
CA GLU A 132 -0.81 15.76 -6.24
C GLU A 132 -1.48 15.15 -7.49
N ASN A 133 -2.72 14.67 -7.36
CA ASN A 133 -3.56 14.19 -8.44
C ASN A 133 -2.96 12.98 -9.17
N TYR A 134 -2.25 12.09 -8.48
CA TYR A 134 -1.87 10.77 -9.00
C TYR A 134 -3.00 9.76 -8.81
N ILE A 135 -3.66 9.80 -7.65
CA ILE A 135 -4.82 8.97 -7.31
C ILE A 135 -6.04 9.87 -7.17
N GLU A 136 -7.19 9.39 -7.61
CA GLU A 136 -8.49 9.98 -7.29
C GLU A 136 -9.38 8.97 -6.55
N VAL A 137 -10.28 9.47 -5.72
CA VAL A 137 -11.29 8.67 -5.01
C VAL A 137 -12.66 9.04 -5.54
N ASP A 138 -13.32 8.12 -6.25
CA ASP A 138 -14.67 8.29 -6.80
C ASP A 138 -15.63 7.28 -6.18
N ASP A 139 -16.66 7.77 -5.46
CA ASP A 139 -17.61 6.95 -4.68
C ASP A 139 -16.95 5.92 -3.72
N GLY A 140 -15.78 6.27 -3.18
CA GLY A 140 -14.99 5.40 -2.30
C GLY A 140 -14.11 4.39 -3.05
N GLN A 141 -14.05 4.45 -4.38
CA GLN A 141 -13.14 3.64 -5.19
C GLN A 141 -11.90 4.47 -5.55
N MET A 142 -10.72 4.00 -5.15
CA MET A 142 -9.43 4.58 -5.55
C MET A 142 -9.03 4.15 -6.96
N LYS A 143 -8.64 5.13 -7.79
CA LYS A 143 -8.18 4.90 -9.17
C LYS A 143 -7.02 5.81 -9.52
N PHE A 144 -6.21 5.39 -10.48
CA PHE A 144 -5.22 6.31 -11.05
C PHE A 144 -5.88 7.36 -11.93
N THR A 145 -5.42 8.59 -11.78
CA THR A 145 -5.65 9.63 -12.78
C THR A 145 -4.78 9.36 -14.02
N ALA A 146 -4.90 10.20 -15.05
CA ALA A 146 -3.95 10.16 -16.17
C ALA A 146 -2.49 10.37 -15.72
N LYS A 147 -2.26 11.16 -14.67
CA LYS A 147 -0.93 11.40 -14.10
C LYS A 147 -0.44 10.20 -13.30
N GLY A 148 -1.34 9.55 -12.55
CA GLY A 148 -1.07 8.28 -11.86
C GLY A 148 -0.62 7.19 -12.80
N ASN A 149 -1.39 6.96 -13.87
CA ASN A 149 -1.05 5.96 -14.89
C ASN A 149 0.30 6.24 -15.55
N ASP A 150 0.61 7.49 -15.84
CA ASP A 150 1.90 7.88 -16.43
C ASP A 150 3.09 7.56 -15.52
N PHE A 151 2.94 7.81 -14.22
CA PHE A 151 3.92 7.47 -13.21
C PHE A 151 4.06 5.96 -13.05
N PHE A 152 2.94 5.23 -12.99
CA PHE A 152 2.94 3.78 -12.86
C PHE A 152 3.58 3.09 -14.07
N GLU A 153 3.29 3.54 -15.30
CA GLU A 153 3.98 3.08 -16.52
C GLU A 153 5.48 3.38 -16.48
N TRP A 154 5.88 4.52 -15.92
CA TRP A 154 7.30 4.86 -15.78
C TRP A 154 8.02 3.91 -14.84
N LEU A 155 7.38 3.44 -13.77
CA LEU A 155 7.95 2.44 -12.85
C LEU A 155 8.26 1.12 -13.57
N ASP A 156 7.42 0.70 -14.53
CA ASP A 156 7.62 -0.54 -15.30
C ASP A 156 8.71 -0.40 -16.39
N VAL A 157 8.81 0.77 -17.01
CA VAL A 157 9.69 1.01 -18.19
C VAL A 157 11.05 1.61 -17.81
N SER A 158 11.16 2.26 -16.65
CA SER A 158 12.45 2.73 -16.15
C SER A 158 13.27 1.49 -15.78
N ASN A 159 14.39 1.24 -16.46
CA ASN A 159 15.33 0.15 -16.11
C ASN A 159 16.02 0.36 -14.74
N SER A 160 15.45 1.20 -13.89
CA SER A 160 15.90 1.54 -12.55
C SER A 160 14.85 1.05 -11.59
N ASP A 161 15.26 0.17 -10.67
CA ASP A 161 14.61 0.03 -9.36
C ASP A 161 13.14 -0.42 -9.44
N THR A 162 12.89 -1.72 -9.22
CA THR A 162 11.54 -2.29 -9.08
C THR A 162 10.72 -1.50 -8.06
N ILE A 163 9.39 -1.53 -8.14
CA ILE A 163 8.53 -0.72 -7.27
C ILE A 163 8.91 -0.84 -5.78
N ASN A 164 9.27 -2.05 -5.35
CA ASN A 164 9.69 -2.41 -3.99
C ASN A 164 11.14 -2.06 -3.59
N SER A 165 11.88 -1.33 -4.42
CA SER A 165 13.30 -1.03 -4.15
C SER A 165 13.51 0.27 -3.37
N LYS A 166 12.52 1.17 -3.36
CA LYS A 166 12.55 2.50 -2.77
C LYS A 166 11.18 2.91 -2.26
N ASP A 167 11.19 3.92 -1.39
CA ASP A 167 9.95 4.51 -0.91
C ASP A 167 9.21 5.19 -2.08
N ILE A 168 7.87 5.20 -2.07
CA ILE A 168 7.11 5.84 -3.17
C ILE A 168 7.50 7.30 -3.32
N SER A 169 7.77 7.99 -2.21
CA SER A 169 8.26 9.36 -2.23
C SER A 169 9.58 9.54 -2.99
N GLU A 170 10.52 8.58 -2.90
CA GLU A 170 11.76 8.60 -3.67
C GLU A 170 11.49 8.34 -5.17
N HIS A 171 10.61 7.39 -5.49
CA HIS A 171 10.20 7.14 -6.88
C HIS A 171 9.54 8.36 -7.53
N LEU A 172 8.69 9.07 -6.79
CA LEU A 172 8.06 10.30 -7.25
C LEU A 172 9.09 11.41 -7.52
N ASP A 173 10.13 11.50 -6.71
CA ASP A 173 11.23 12.44 -6.91
C ASP A 173 12.04 12.06 -8.17
N ASP A 174 12.34 10.78 -8.37
CA ASP A 174 13.04 10.30 -9.57
C ASP A 174 12.21 10.56 -10.84
N TYR A 175 10.92 10.21 -10.83
CA TYR A 175 9.98 10.52 -11.92
C TYR A 175 9.93 12.03 -12.21
N SER A 176 9.83 12.86 -11.17
CA SER A 176 9.80 14.31 -11.32
C SER A 176 11.10 14.89 -11.88
N ASN A 177 12.22 14.18 -11.74
CA ASN A 177 13.53 14.60 -12.21
C ASN A 177 14.00 13.89 -13.49
N ASP A 178 13.27 12.88 -13.99
CA ASP A 178 13.69 12.11 -15.16
C ASP A 178 13.65 12.95 -16.45
N PRO A 179 14.80 13.24 -17.09
CA PRO A 179 14.86 14.02 -18.31
C PRO A 179 14.19 13.35 -19.53
N SER A 180 13.86 12.05 -19.46
CA SER A 180 13.12 11.32 -20.49
C SER A 180 11.65 11.74 -20.57
N ILE A 181 11.10 12.26 -19.46
CA ILE A 181 9.73 12.75 -19.38
C ILE A 181 9.71 14.22 -19.83
N SER A 182 9.12 14.48 -21.00
CA SER A 182 9.12 15.82 -21.59
C SER A 182 8.39 16.84 -20.71
N LEU A 183 8.89 18.07 -20.68
CA LEU A 183 8.26 19.18 -19.94
C LEU A 183 6.81 19.43 -20.40
N GLU A 184 6.53 19.23 -21.69
CA GLU A 184 5.18 19.30 -22.26
C GLU A 184 4.25 18.21 -21.69
N ARG A 185 4.75 16.97 -21.53
CA ARG A 185 4.01 15.86 -20.91
C ARG A 185 3.70 16.17 -19.44
N ARG A 186 4.69 16.67 -18.69
CA ARG A 186 4.52 17.09 -17.28
C ARG A 186 3.47 18.19 -17.11
N ILE A 187 3.51 19.22 -17.97
CA ILE A 187 2.55 20.33 -17.95
C ILE A 187 1.15 19.84 -18.33
N SER A 188 1.03 18.97 -19.33
CA SER A 188 -0.26 18.39 -19.74
C SER A 188 -0.91 17.57 -18.63
N LEU A 189 -0.13 16.84 -17.84
CA LEU A 189 -0.61 16.01 -16.73
C LEU A 189 -0.91 16.81 -15.46
N GLY A 190 -0.23 17.95 -15.25
CA GLY A 190 -0.45 18.85 -14.11
C GLY A 190 -1.56 19.91 -14.30
N SER A 191 -2.08 20.12 -15.50
CA SER A 191 -2.99 21.23 -15.80
C SER A 191 -4.47 21.01 -15.40
N ASN A 192 -4.81 19.92 -14.73
CA ASN A 192 -6.18 19.68 -14.24
C ASN A 192 -6.47 20.28 -12.85
N SER A 193 -5.47 20.84 -12.15
CA SER A 193 -5.67 21.54 -10.88
C SER A 193 -5.83 23.06 -11.10
N ASN A 194 -7.10 23.49 -11.17
CA ASN A 194 -7.59 24.87 -10.95
C ASN A 194 -6.81 26.03 -11.61
N LEU A 195 -7.19 26.36 -12.85
CA LEU A 195 -7.18 27.74 -13.35
C LEU A 195 -8.61 28.28 -13.35
N GLN A 196 -9.08 28.75 -12.20
CA GLN A 196 -10.12 29.79 -12.20
C GLN A 196 -9.42 31.15 -12.19
N PHE A 197 -9.66 31.90 -13.27
CA PHE A 197 -9.20 33.27 -13.51
C PHE A 197 -9.77 34.27 -12.51
#